data_AF-A0A2T4VBU0-F1
#
_entry.id   AF-A0A2T4VBU0-F1
#
_cell.length_a   1.000
_cell.length_b   1.000
_cell.length_c   1.000
_cell.angle_alpha   90.00
_cell.angle_beta   90.00
_cell.angle_gamma   90.00
#
_symmetry.space_group_name_H-M   'P 1'
#
loop_
_entity.id
_entity.type
_entity.pdbx_description
1 polymer ?
#
loop_
_entity_poly.entity_id
_entity_poly.type
_entity_poly.pdbx_seq_one_letter_code
_entity_poly.pdbx_strand_id
1 'polypeptide(L)'
;MDSLMRPAVITDPEEDGSDLRTPHRVPITDAAPPRSEEESQPRDLLTLGGLYYQRAELSGALAPEDTRTSLHPSVPSLVDLSLDIKPSESMSGFVKGRLLYDPLDKVLSSPSVQLDQFWFQFGIARRVFVSLGRQQIKWGSARVWNPTDFLRQPNPQPLDAFDLRTGVDMLKVGIPWEEMTSNLWFIATADLNGTGEDKLRYGGAVRAETAIGGSELAATAVFQQGRRPRYGLDWGIGLGPLELYAEAALVRDSDVKHWKRTAEGFAEDPLQGPSVLASGGITGTFRVADVFRSVLRLEGFYNPLGYDDRGMLTWLQSTGDYRPLYFGRYYGMAQVSLARRSQYEPTVMATALMNVEDRTALGRVDFSMYALRDVIVRCFVEMPFGERGGEFRFEPDPSVADLPASGLALFRAGFSVRIRL
;
A
#
# COMPACT_ATOMS: atom_id res chain seq x y z
N MET A 1 -57.77 -23.67 0.23
CA MET A 1 -56.47 -24.35 0.13
C MET A 1 -56.15 -24.50 -1.35
N ASP A 2 -55.23 -23.81 -2.00
CA ASP A 2 -54.25 -22.76 -1.69
C ASP A 2 -53.96 -22.15 -3.07
N SER A 3 -54.15 -20.86 -3.36
CA SER A 3 -53.40 -19.70 -2.87
C SER A 3 -51.88 -19.81 -2.94
N LEU A 4 -51.33 -20.47 -3.96
CA LEU A 4 -49.90 -20.37 -4.30
C LEU A 4 -49.74 -20.54 -5.80
N MET A 5 -49.93 -19.46 -6.57
CA MET A 5 -49.32 -19.19 -7.90
C MET A 5 -50.08 -18.04 -8.58
N ARG A 6 -49.86 -16.82 -8.11
CA ARG A 6 -49.96 -15.61 -8.96
C ARG A 6 -48.85 -14.64 -8.56
N PRO A 7 -48.11 -14.08 -9.53
CA PRO A 7 -47.13 -13.04 -9.26
C PRO A 7 -47.81 -11.79 -8.72
N ALA A 8 -47.19 -11.15 -7.73
CA ALA A 8 -47.68 -9.89 -7.19
C ALA A 8 -47.61 -8.81 -8.28
N VAL A 9 -48.77 -8.30 -8.68
CA VAL A 9 -48.93 -7.06 -9.42
C VAL A 9 -48.87 -5.95 -8.37
N ILE A 10 -47.79 -5.16 -8.38
CA ILE A 10 -47.76 -3.90 -7.65
C ILE A 10 -48.39 -2.86 -8.59
N THR A 11 -49.54 -2.34 -8.16
CA THR A 11 -50.20 -1.17 -8.72
C THR A 11 -49.47 0.08 -8.23
N ASP A 12 -48.96 0.90 -9.15
CA ASP A 12 -48.53 2.27 -8.85
C ASP A 12 -49.75 3.13 -8.48
N PRO A 13 -49.69 3.95 -7.41
CA PRO A 13 -50.48 5.16 -7.36
C PRO A 13 -49.72 6.28 -8.10
N GLU A 14 -50.41 6.88 -9.07
CA GLU A 14 -50.02 8.15 -9.68
C GLU A 14 -49.90 9.24 -8.60
N GLU A 15 -48.74 9.90 -8.54
CA GLU A 15 -48.63 11.31 -8.16
C GLU A 15 -47.30 11.90 -8.71
N ASP A 16 -47.44 12.54 -9.86
CA ASP A 16 -46.96 13.88 -10.24
C ASP A 16 -45.62 14.43 -9.70
N GLY A 17 -44.79 14.93 -10.63
CA GLY A 17 -43.92 16.09 -10.38
C GLY A 17 -42.47 15.87 -9.89
N SER A 18 -41.53 15.91 -10.83
CA SER A 18 -40.19 16.54 -10.73
C SER A 18 -39.32 16.31 -9.47
N ASP A 19 -38.28 15.46 -9.57
CA ASP A 19 -36.88 15.82 -9.26
C ASP A 19 -35.98 14.59 -9.44
N LEU A 20 -35.22 14.53 -10.54
CA LEU A 20 -34.09 13.61 -10.68
C LEU A 20 -32.94 14.12 -9.78
N ARG A 21 -33.02 13.84 -8.49
CA ARG A 21 -31.89 14.05 -7.57
C ARG A 21 -30.92 12.89 -7.71
N THR A 22 -29.80 13.18 -8.36
CA THR A 22 -28.52 12.47 -8.18
C THR A 22 -28.28 12.17 -6.71
N PRO A 23 -27.87 10.93 -6.34
CA PRO A 23 -27.48 10.67 -4.97
C PRO A 23 -26.22 11.49 -4.67
N HIS A 24 -26.34 12.49 -3.80
CA HIS A 24 -25.19 13.13 -3.17
C HIS A 24 -24.43 12.04 -2.40
N ARG A 25 -23.27 11.62 -2.93
CA ARG A 25 -22.30 10.87 -2.15
C ARG A 25 -21.73 11.84 -1.11
N VAL A 26 -22.00 11.56 0.15
CA VAL A 26 -21.30 12.16 1.28
C VAL A 26 -19.80 11.82 1.11
N PRO A 27 -18.89 12.79 1.28
CA PRO A 27 -17.45 12.52 1.26
C PRO A 27 -17.10 11.42 2.25
N ILE A 28 -16.02 10.68 2.03
CA ILE A 28 -15.43 9.85 3.09
C ILE A 28 -14.86 10.81 4.14
N THR A 29 -15.73 11.26 5.03
CA THR A 29 -15.34 11.90 6.27
C THR A 29 -14.92 10.81 7.23
N ASP A 30 -13.71 10.89 7.78
CA ASP A 30 -13.38 10.31 9.09
C ASP A 30 -14.12 11.07 10.23
N ALA A 31 -15.34 11.55 9.95
CA ALA A 31 -16.25 12.10 10.93
C ALA A 31 -17.09 10.94 11.45
N ALA A 32 -17.03 10.75 12.77
CA ALA A 32 -17.87 9.78 13.48
C ALA A 32 -19.34 9.92 13.03
N PRO A 33 -20.06 8.80 12.81
CA PRO A 33 -21.45 8.84 12.35
C PRO A 33 -22.33 9.63 13.35
N PRO A 34 -23.37 10.36 12.88
CA PRO A 34 -24.36 10.94 13.77
C PRO A 34 -25.07 9.79 14.49
N ARG A 35 -24.82 9.67 15.80
CA ARG A 35 -25.50 8.70 16.64
C ARG A 35 -26.95 9.15 16.85
N SER A 36 -27.90 8.31 16.45
CA SER A 36 -29.20 8.25 17.11
C SER A 36 -28.99 8.05 18.61
N GLU A 37 -29.88 8.62 19.42
CA GLU A 37 -29.91 8.46 20.88
C GLU A 37 -30.16 6.99 21.26
N GLU A 38 -29.14 6.16 21.10
CA GLU A 38 -29.07 4.80 21.63
C GLU A 38 -28.22 4.83 22.89
N GLU A 39 -28.77 4.21 23.94
CA GLU A 39 -28.22 3.97 25.27
C GLU A 39 -26.69 4.11 25.36
N SER A 40 -26.25 5.02 26.23
CA SER A 40 -24.84 5.27 26.52
C SER A 40 -24.20 4.02 27.15
N GLN A 41 -23.74 3.09 26.31
CA GLN A 41 -22.83 2.06 26.75
C GLN A 41 -21.62 2.73 27.43
N PRO A 42 -21.14 2.20 28.57
CA PRO A 42 -19.97 2.72 29.22
C PRO A 42 -18.80 2.72 28.22
N ARG A 43 -18.13 3.87 28.11
CA ARG A 43 -17.01 4.03 27.19
C ARG A 43 -15.81 3.30 27.74
N ASP A 44 -15.25 2.40 26.95
CA ASP A 44 -13.97 1.77 27.29
C ASP A 44 -12.87 2.83 27.21
N LEU A 45 -12.42 3.28 28.38
CA LEU A 45 -11.30 4.22 28.55
C LEU A 45 -10.02 3.66 27.92
N LEU A 46 -9.87 2.34 27.98
CA LEU A 46 -8.69 1.60 27.56
C LEU A 46 -9.12 0.36 26.79
N THR A 47 -8.63 0.22 25.56
CA THR A 47 -8.77 -1.01 24.78
C THR A 47 -7.38 -1.60 24.55
N LEU A 48 -7.23 -2.88 24.87
CA LEU A 48 -6.07 -3.68 24.47
C LEU A 48 -6.49 -4.51 23.26
N GLY A 49 -5.65 -4.54 22.24
CA GLY A 49 -5.84 -5.41 21.09
C GLY A 49 -4.50 -5.90 20.56
N GLY A 50 -4.55 -6.81 19.60
CA GLY A 50 -3.33 -7.24 18.96
C GLY A 50 -3.54 -8.12 17.75
N LEU A 51 -2.42 -8.59 17.26
CA LEU A 51 -2.33 -9.47 16.12
C LEU A 51 -1.18 -10.45 16.34
N TYR A 52 -1.45 -11.74 16.19
CA TYR A 52 -0.42 -12.74 15.96
C TYR A 52 -0.44 -13.17 14.51
N TYR A 53 0.72 -13.22 13.88
CA TYR A 53 0.90 -13.69 12.53
C TYR A 53 2.09 -14.62 12.45
N GLN A 54 1.89 -15.78 11.83
CA GLN A 54 2.95 -16.73 11.52
C GLN A 54 2.86 -17.08 10.05
N ARG A 55 3.99 -17.04 9.34
CA ARG A 55 4.12 -17.61 8.00
C ARG A 55 5.20 -18.69 8.01
N ALA A 56 4.97 -19.74 7.25
CA ALA A 56 5.99 -20.65 6.77
C ALA A 56 6.07 -20.47 5.25
N GLU A 57 7.27 -20.25 4.72
CA GLU A 57 7.49 -19.94 3.32
C GLU A 57 8.66 -20.78 2.79
N LEU A 58 8.56 -21.16 1.52
CA LEU A 58 9.56 -21.91 0.79
C LEU A 58 9.82 -21.19 -0.53
N SER A 59 11.04 -20.70 -0.70
CA SER A 59 11.50 -20.11 -1.96
C SER A 59 12.42 -21.08 -2.70
N GLY A 60 12.12 -21.32 -3.97
CA GLY A 60 12.94 -22.17 -4.86
C GLY A 60 13.70 -21.31 -5.86
N ALA A 61 15.01 -21.55 -5.98
CA ALA A 61 15.86 -20.91 -6.97
C ALA A 61 16.70 -21.95 -7.71
N LEU A 62 17.03 -21.71 -8.97
CA LEU A 62 17.95 -22.55 -9.74
C LEU A 62 19.38 -22.19 -9.37
N ALA A 63 20.14 -23.13 -8.80
CA ALA A 63 21.54 -22.90 -8.47
C ALA A 63 22.37 -22.62 -9.73
N PRO A 64 23.26 -21.62 -9.71
CA PRO A 64 24.08 -21.24 -10.87
C PRO A 64 25.00 -22.36 -11.38
N GLU A 65 25.54 -23.20 -10.48
CA GLU A 65 26.63 -24.12 -10.80
C GLU A 65 26.18 -25.49 -11.31
N ASP A 66 25.08 -26.05 -10.78
CA ASP A 66 24.68 -27.44 -11.07
C ASP A 66 23.21 -27.55 -11.53
N THR A 67 22.54 -26.43 -11.82
CA THR A 67 21.12 -26.38 -12.23
C THR A 67 20.15 -27.10 -11.28
N ARG A 68 20.59 -27.45 -10.07
CA ARG A 68 19.73 -28.01 -9.03
C ARG A 68 18.88 -26.90 -8.44
N THR A 69 17.65 -27.21 -8.11
CA THR A 69 16.82 -26.28 -7.35
C THR A 69 17.30 -26.23 -5.90
N SER A 70 17.80 -25.07 -5.47
CA SER A 70 18.01 -24.77 -4.06
C SER A 70 16.70 -24.34 -3.42
N LEU A 71 16.47 -24.81 -2.20
CA LEU A 71 15.28 -24.50 -1.42
C LEU A 71 15.70 -23.66 -0.20
N HIS A 72 15.03 -22.53 -0.02
CA HIS A 72 15.28 -21.57 1.04
C HIS A 72 14.00 -21.42 1.88
N PRO A 73 13.85 -22.20 2.96
CA PRO A 73 12.73 -22.06 3.88
C PRO A 73 12.90 -20.84 4.79
N SER A 74 11.81 -20.18 5.13
CA SER A 74 11.73 -19.10 6.13
C SER A 74 10.45 -19.25 6.97
N VAL A 75 10.49 -18.82 8.24
CA VAL A 75 9.36 -18.98 9.16
C VAL A 75 9.09 -17.67 9.92
N PRO A 76 8.81 -16.56 9.21
CA PRO A 76 8.65 -15.27 9.87
C PRO A 76 7.37 -15.20 10.70
N SER A 77 7.53 -14.69 11.91
CA SER A 77 6.52 -14.43 12.93
C SER A 77 6.44 -12.94 13.19
N LEU A 78 5.23 -12.44 13.41
CA LEU A 78 4.95 -11.07 13.78
C LEU A 78 3.91 -11.04 14.90
N VAL A 79 4.18 -10.27 15.94
CA VAL A 79 3.22 -9.93 16.98
C VAL A 79 3.08 -8.42 17.06
N ASP A 80 1.87 -7.92 16.84
CA ASP A 80 1.52 -6.54 17.15
C ASP A 80 0.71 -6.53 18.45
N LEU A 81 1.10 -5.68 19.39
CA LEU A 81 0.32 -5.35 20.59
C LEU A 81 -0.03 -3.87 20.54
N SER A 82 -1.31 -3.56 20.72
CA SER A 82 -1.81 -2.19 20.65
C SER A 82 -2.61 -1.81 21.89
N LEU A 83 -2.39 -0.58 22.35
CA LEU A 83 -3.12 0.05 23.43
C LEU A 83 -3.78 1.33 22.89
N ASP A 84 -5.10 1.38 22.97
CA ASP A 84 -5.91 2.55 22.60
C ASP A 84 -6.51 3.16 23.87
N ILE A 85 -6.21 4.43 24.12
CA ILE A 85 -6.60 5.17 25.32
C ILE A 85 -7.52 6.32 24.88
N LYS A 86 -8.74 6.38 25.40
CA LYS A 86 -9.74 7.41 25.05
C LYS A 86 -10.30 8.13 26.27
N PRO A 87 -9.57 9.08 26.86
CA PRO A 87 -10.03 9.76 28.08
C PRO A 87 -11.21 10.71 27.88
N SER A 88 -11.43 11.21 26.66
CA SER A 88 -12.58 12.04 26.30
C SER A 88 -12.94 11.86 24.82
N GLU A 89 -14.05 12.48 24.37
CA GLU A 89 -14.44 12.47 22.95
C GLU A 89 -13.45 13.21 22.05
N SER A 90 -12.75 14.18 22.61
CA SER A 90 -11.84 15.05 21.88
C SER A 90 -10.38 14.65 22.09
N MET A 91 -10.11 13.49 22.69
CA MET A 91 -8.75 13.11 23.06
C MET A 91 -8.55 11.60 23.00
N SER A 92 -7.51 11.17 22.30
CA SER A 92 -7.11 9.76 22.28
C SER A 92 -5.61 9.60 22.12
N GLY A 93 -5.06 8.56 22.74
CA GLY A 93 -3.68 8.14 22.56
C GLY A 93 -3.63 6.70 22.06
N PHE A 94 -2.61 6.39 21.27
CA PHE A 94 -2.43 5.05 20.73
C PHE A 94 -0.96 4.66 20.77
N VAL A 95 -0.71 3.43 21.22
CA VAL A 95 0.62 2.82 21.24
C VAL A 95 0.53 1.48 20.54
N LYS A 96 1.47 1.20 19.64
CA LYS A 96 1.58 -0.09 18.98
C LYS A 96 3.03 -0.53 18.91
N GLY A 97 3.33 -1.60 19.64
CA GLY A 97 4.61 -2.31 19.58
C GLY A 97 4.51 -3.49 18.64
N ARG A 98 5.59 -3.75 17.90
CA ARG A 98 5.74 -4.86 16.97
C ARG A 98 6.95 -5.70 17.36
N LEU A 99 6.76 -7.01 17.45
CA LEU A 99 7.83 -7.99 17.58
C LEU A 99 7.92 -8.81 16.30
N LEU A 100 9.11 -8.89 15.73
CA LEU A 100 9.46 -9.69 14.56
C LEU A 100 10.43 -10.79 14.97
N TYR A 101 10.24 -11.98 14.43
CA TYR A 101 11.11 -13.13 14.69
C TYR A 101 11.07 -14.09 13.50
N ASP A 102 12.22 -14.62 13.08
CA ASP A 102 12.28 -15.73 12.13
C ASP A 102 13.41 -16.67 12.57
N PRO A 103 13.11 -17.91 13.01
CA PRO A 103 14.13 -18.83 13.51
C PRO A 103 15.14 -19.28 12.45
N LEU A 104 14.84 -19.10 11.15
CA LEU A 104 15.70 -19.52 10.05
C LEU A 104 16.48 -18.35 9.41
N ASP A 105 16.18 -17.12 9.79
CA ASP A 105 16.89 -15.94 9.31
C ASP A 105 18.06 -15.58 10.23
N LYS A 106 19.20 -15.18 9.66
CA LYS A 106 20.42 -14.88 10.44
C LYS A 106 20.30 -13.64 11.34
N VAL A 107 19.43 -12.70 10.98
CA VAL A 107 19.25 -11.42 11.67
C VAL A 107 18.03 -11.49 12.59
N LEU A 108 16.93 -12.05 12.09
CA LEU A 108 15.66 -12.16 12.81
C LEU A 108 15.54 -13.42 13.69
N SER A 109 16.57 -14.29 13.74
CA SER A 109 16.65 -15.37 14.73
C SER A 109 16.76 -14.87 16.18
N SER A 110 17.01 -13.58 16.36
CA SER A 110 16.86 -12.86 17.62
C SER A 110 15.63 -11.95 17.52
N PRO A 111 14.69 -11.96 18.50
CA PRO A 111 13.50 -11.13 18.43
C PRO A 111 13.84 -9.64 18.24
N SER A 112 13.29 -9.03 17.19
CA SER A 112 13.42 -7.61 16.90
C SER A 112 12.16 -6.88 17.34
N VAL A 113 12.29 -5.87 18.19
CA VAL A 113 11.17 -5.08 18.71
C VAL A 113 11.20 -3.68 18.09
N GLN A 114 10.07 -3.25 17.58
CA GLN A 114 9.90 -1.96 16.91
C GLN A 114 8.68 -1.21 17.46
N LEU A 115 8.81 0.12 17.54
CA LEU A 115 7.68 1.01 17.81
C LEU A 115 7.04 1.41 16.47
N ASP A 116 5.89 0.83 16.16
CA ASP A 116 5.15 1.08 14.91
C ASP A 116 4.39 2.41 15.01
N GLN A 117 3.62 2.60 16.08
CA GLN A 117 2.86 3.81 16.33
C GLN A 117 2.96 4.23 17.80
N PHE A 118 3.07 5.53 18.01
CA PHE A 118 3.02 6.17 19.31
C PHE A 118 2.59 7.61 19.12
N TRP A 119 1.30 7.85 19.24
CA TRP A 119 0.73 9.18 18.99
C TRP A 119 -0.35 9.53 19.99
N PHE A 120 -0.58 10.83 20.09
CA PHE A 120 -1.64 11.43 20.86
C PHE A 120 -2.35 12.46 20.00
N GLN A 121 -3.67 12.43 19.98
CA GLN A 121 -4.47 13.39 19.23
C GLN A 121 -5.52 14.07 20.11
N PHE A 122 -5.83 15.31 19.75
CA PHE A 122 -6.89 16.07 20.39
C PHE A 122 -7.58 17.05 19.42
N GLY A 123 -8.83 17.38 19.73
CA GLY A 123 -9.63 18.37 19.00
C GLY A 123 -9.73 19.69 19.75
N ILE A 124 -9.56 20.80 19.04
CA ILE A 124 -9.77 22.18 19.52
C ILE A 124 -11.10 22.67 18.95
N ALA A 125 -12.04 22.98 19.85
CA ALA A 125 -13.36 23.52 19.51
C ALA A 125 -14.13 22.72 18.42
N ARG A 126 -13.81 21.43 18.23
CA ARG A 126 -14.34 20.56 17.16
C ARG A 126 -14.10 21.09 15.74
N ARG A 127 -13.08 21.94 15.54
CA ARG A 127 -12.73 22.55 14.24
C ARG A 127 -11.30 22.28 13.80
N VAL A 128 -10.39 22.11 14.75
CA VAL A 128 -8.98 21.83 14.47
C VAL A 128 -8.57 20.57 15.20
N PHE A 129 -8.02 19.62 14.47
CA PHE A 129 -7.60 18.32 15.01
C PHE A 129 -6.09 18.23 14.94
N VAL A 130 -5.45 17.97 16.08
CA VAL A 130 -4.00 17.92 16.19
C VAL A 130 -3.60 16.52 16.61
N SER A 131 -2.64 15.91 15.91
CA SER A 131 -1.99 14.66 16.30
C SER A 131 -0.48 14.87 16.38
N LEU A 132 0.14 14.34 17.43
CA LEU A 132 1.56 14.43 17.70
C LEU A 132 2.12 13.03 17.96
N GLY A 133 3.22 12.70 17.28
CA GLY A 133 4.01 11.49 17.52
C GLY A 133 4.21 10.65 16.27
N ARG A 134 4.59 9.38 16.47
CA ARG A 134 4.80 8.41 15.41
C ARG A 134 3.46 7.87 14.95
N GLN A 135 3.06 8.17 13.72
CA GLN A 135 1.79 7.70 13.16
C GLN A 135 1.94 7.16 11.75
N GLN A 136 1.10 6.19 11.40
CA GLN A 136 1.01 5.72 10.03
C GLN A 136 0.26 6.74 9.20
N ILE A 137 0.81 7.05 8.03
CA ILE A 137 0.15 7.86 7.01
C ILE A 137 0.20 7.07 5.70
N LYS A 138 -0.81 7.19 4.86
CA LYS A 138 -0.74 6.71 3.49
C LYS A 138 -1.42 7.76 2.63
N TRP A 139 -0.68 8.33 1.69
CA TRP A 139 -1.24 9.14 0.63
C TRP A 139 -1.24 8.36 -0.68
N GLY A 140 -2.06 8.81 -1.62
CA GLY A 140 -2.31 8.13 -2.87
C GLY A 140 -3.48 7.15 -2.82
N SER A 141 -4.10 6.97 -3.98
CA SER A 141 -5.23 6.10 -4.27
C SER A 141 -4.79 4.73 -4.79
N ALA A 142 -3.61 4.63 -5.39
CA ALA A 142 -3.08 3.42 -5.98
C ALA A 142 -2.70 2.36 -4.94
N ARG A 143 -2.60 1.10 -5.38
CA ARG A 143 -2.35 -0.03 -4.49
C ARG A 143 -0.87 -0.39 -4.40
N VAL A 144 -0.20 -0.46 -5.54
CA VAL A 144 1.18 -0.95 -5.67
C VAL A 144 2.13 0.23 -5.80
N TRP A 145 1.80 1.19 -6.67
CA TRP A 145 2.64 2.35 -6.94
C TRP A 145 1.97 3.65 -6.54
N ASN A 146 2.43 4.25 -5.44
CA ASN A 146 1.92 5.52 -4.91
C ASN A 146 2.96 6.64 -5.07
N PRO A 147 3.10 7.25 -6.27
CA PRO A 147 4.04 8.34 -6.49
C PRO A 147 3.81 9.57 -5.62
N THR A 148 2.60 9.76 -5.05
CA THR A 148 2.28 10.90 -4.17
C THR A 148 2.48 10.62 -2.67
N ASP A 149 2.84 9.39 -2.28
CA ASP A 149 3.17 9.02 -0.89
C ASP A 149 4.58 9.51 -0.49
N PHE A 150 4.75 10.83 -0.43
CA PHE A 150 6.07 11.46 -0.24
C PHE A 150 6.68 11.32 1.14
N LEU A 151 5.84 11.09 2.16
CA LEU A 151 6.27 11.05 3.56
C LEU A 151 6.76 9.66 3.99
N ARG A 152 6.50 8.63 3.18
CA ARG A 152 6.98 7.27 3.42
C ARG A 152 7.83 6.79 2.26
N GLN A 153 8.76 5.89 2.55
CA GLN A 153 9.48 5.18 1.50
C GLN A 153 8.53 4.21 0.80
N PRO A 154 8.64 3.97 -0.53
CA PRO A 154 7.82 3.00 -1.23
C PRO A 154 7.81 1.63 -0.54
N ASN A 155 6.68 0.92 -0.57
CA ASN A 155 6.62 -0.43 -0.02
C ASN A 155 7.35 -1.40 -0.96
N PRO A 156 8.46 -2.04 -0.54
CA PRO A 156 9.17 -2.99 -1.39
C PRO A 156 8.38 -4.30 -1.61
N GLN A 157 7.39 -4.59 -0.78
CA GLN A 157 6.59 -5.81 -0.83
C GLN A 157 5.07 -5.49 -0.78
N PRO A 158 4.50 -4.88 -1.84
CA PRO A 158 3.10 -4.45 -1.86
C PRO A 158 2.09 -5.60 -1.93
N LEU A 159 2.54 -6.80 -2.33
CA LEU A 159 1.71 -8.01 -2.37
C LEU A 159 1.68 -8.78 -1.04
N ASP A 160 2.52 -8.39 -0.08
CA ASP A 160 2.55 -9.06 1.21
C ASP A 160 1.37 -8.70 2.10
N ALA A 161 1.08 -9.60 3.05
CA ALA A 161 -0.06 -9.46 3.94
C ALA A 161 0.05 -8.26 4.89
N PHE A 162 1.28 -7.79 5.14
CA PHE A 162 1.58 -6.68 6.04
C PHE A 162 2.57 -5.72 5.41
N ASP A 163 2.36 -4.45 5.71
CA ASP A 163 3.35 -3.42 5.53
C ASP A 163 4.23 -3.36 6.77
N LEU A 164 5.52 -3.62 6.59
CA LEU A 164 6.50 -3.62 7.67
C LEU A 164 7.06 -2.22 7.97
N ARG A 165 6.78 -1.22 7.11
CA ARG A 165 7.19 0.16 7.35
C ARG A 165 6.49 0.70 8.60
N THR A 166 7.27 1.26 9.52
CA THR A 166 6.75 1.94 10.71
C THR A 166 6.07 3.25 10.36
N GLY A 167 5.36 3.83 11.34
CA GLY A 167 4.90 5.21 11.26
C GLY A 167 6.04 6.21 11.13
N VAL A 168 5.66 7.45 10.81
CA VAL A 168 6.55 8.60 10.66
C VAL A 168 6.33 9.54 11.84
N ASP A 169 7.43 10.06 12.38
CA ASP A 169 7.40 11.01 13.50
C ASP A 169 6.97 12.39 13.00
N MET A 170 5.81 12.86 13.45
CA MET A 170 5.23 14.10 12.93
C MET A 170 4.29 14.80 13.91
N LEU A 171 4.09 16.10 13.66
CA LEU A 171 2.94 16.88 14.10
C LEU A 171 2.01 17.04 12.89
N LYS A 172 0.74 16.69 13.05
CA LYS A 172 -0.30 16.80 12.01
C LYS A 172 -1.45 17.66 12.52
N VAL A 173 -1.83 18.67 11.75
CA VAL A 173 -2.97 19.55 12.02
C VAL A 173 -3.97 19.40 10.87
N GLY A 174 -5.20 19.02 11.20
CA GLY A 174 -6.32 18.87 10.28
C GLY A 174 -7.38 19.91 10.51
N ILE A 175 -7.85 20.54 9.43
CA ILE A 175 -8.90 21.55 9.44
C ILE A 175 -9.94 21.15 8.38
N PRO A 176 -11.08 20.60 8.80
CA PRO A 176 -12.21 20.38 7.91
C PRO A 176 -12.81 21.73 7.47
N TRP A 177 -13.04 21.88 6.18
CA TRP A 177 -13.75 23.00 5.59
C TRP A 177 -15.05 22.49 4.96
N GLU A 178 -16.07 22.37 5.82
CA GLU A 178 -17.33 21.71 5.50
C GLU A 178 -18.08 22.39 4.35
N GLU A 179 -18.08 23.73 4.30
CA GLU A 179 -18.75 24.51 3.24
C GLU A 179 -18.24 24.18 1.83
N MET A 180 -16.97 23.76 1.71
CA MET A 180 -16.34 23.38 0.45
C MET A 180 -16.18 21.87 0.29
N THR A 181 -16.78 21.06 1.18
CA THR A 181 -16.59 19.61 1.24
C THR A 181 -15.11 19.22 1.14
N SER A 182 -14.27 19.95 1.89
CA SER A 182 -12.81 19.90 1.77
C SER A 182 -12.13 19.68 3.12
N ASN A 183 -10.90 19.17 3.09
CA ASN A 183 -10.03 19.01 4.25
C ASN A 183 -8.65 19.60 3.96
N LEU A 184 -8.09 20.31 4.94
CA LEU A 184 -6.73 20.82 4.90
C LEU A 184 -5.87 20.15 5.97
N TRP A 185 -4.71 19.68 5.56
CA TRP A 185 -3.72 19.04 6.41
C TRP A 185 -2.41 19.81 6.36
N PHE A 186 -1.89 20.17 7.54
CA PHE A 186 -0.55 20.70 7.71
C PHE A 186 0.26 19.69 8.52
N ILE A 187 1.44 19.36 8.04
CA ILE A 187 2.32 18.38 8.67
C ILE A 187 3.68 19.01 8.86
N ALA A 188 4.26 18.79 10.04
CA ALA A 188 5.68 18.99 10.30
C ALA A 188 6.30 17.65 10.69
N THR A 189 7.44 17.31 10.11
CA THR A 189 8.18 16.07 10.34
C THR A 189 9.58 16.36 10.84
N ALA A 190 10.10 15.47 11.68
CA ALA A 190 11.51 15.46 12.05
C ALA A 190 12.00 14.01 12.02
N ASP A 191 13.12 13.76 11.35
CA ASP A 191 13.75 12.44 11.32
C ASP A 191 15.24 12.52 11.63
N LEU A 192 15.82 11.38 12.03
CA LEU A 192 17.24 11.26 12.37
C LEU A 192 18.07 10.67 11.22
N ASN A 193 17.63 10.84 9.96
CA ASN A 193 18.27 10.27 8.78
C ASN A 193 19.30 11.21 8.12
N GLY A 194 19.74 12.24 8.83
CA GLY A 194 20.83 13.12 8.39
C GLY A 194 22.17 12.41 8.28
N THR A 195 23.05 12.98 7.46
CA THR A 195 24.41 12.47 7.20
C THR A 195 25.42 13.35 7.91
N GLY A 196 26.46 12.75 8.50
CA GLY A 196 27.50 13.49 9.22
C GLY A 196 27.14 13.80 10.67
N GLU A 197 27.54 14.97 11.16
CA GLU A 197 27.30 15.40 12.55
C GLU A 197 25.85 15.84 12.79
N ASP A 198 25.16 16.36 11.76
CA ASP A 198 23.77 16.77 11.85
C ASP A 198 22.84 15.67 11.35
N LYS A 199 22.40 14.82 12.29
CA LYS A 199 21.49 13.71 12.00
C LYS A 199 20.04 14.17 11.85
N LEU A 200 19.68 15.37 12.31
CA LEU A 200 18.29 15.79 12.36
C LEU A 200 17.89 16.48 11.05
N ARG A 201 16.85 15.99 10.40
CA ARG A 201 16.25 16.64 9.23
C ARG A 201 14.82 17.05 9.51
N TYR A 202 14.52 18.29 9.20
CA TYR A 202 13.16 18.81 9.28
C TYR A 202 12.46 18.73 7.93
N GLY A 203 11.14 18.56 7.98
CA GLY A 203 10.29 18.64 6.82
C GLY A 203 8.89 19.08 7.18
N GLY A 204 8.09 19.29 6.15
CA GLY A 204 6.69 19.57 6.29
C GLY A 204 5.93 19.28 5.01
N ALA A 205 4.62 19.20 5.15
CA ALA A 205 3.72 18.97 4.05
C ALA A 205 2.43 19.74 4.22
N VAL A 206 1.84 20.11 3.09
CA VAL A 206 0.47 20.64 3.02
C VAL A 206 -0.30 19.74 2.07
N ARG A 207 -1.49 19.32 2.48
CA ARG A 207 -2.41 18.55 1.64
C ARG A 207 -3.81 19.14 1.72
N ALA A 208 -4.40 19.39 0.56
CA ALA A 208 -5.79 19.81 0.43
C ALA A 208 -6.56 18.72 -0.30
N GLU A 209 -7.70 18.33 0.23
CA GLU A 209 -8.59 17.31 -0.34
C GLU A 209 -9.97 17.95 -0.53
N THR A 210 -10.63 17.69 -1.65
CA THR A 210 -11.96 18.23 -1.94
C THR A 210 -12.79 17.21 -2.69
N ALA A 211 -14.04 17.05 -2.28
CA ALA A 211 -15.03 16.29 -3.03
C ALA A 211 -15.76 17.24 -4.00
N ILE A 212 -15.76 16.91 -5.29
CA ILE A 212 -16.47 17.66 -6.34
C ILE A 212 -17.37 16.70 -7.10
N GLY A 213 -18.68 16.79 -6.87
CA GLY A 213 -19.67 15.89 -7.45
C GLY A 213 -19.46 14.44 -7.02
N GLY A 214 -19.22 13.55 -7.99
CA GLY A 214 -18.90 12.14 -7.75
C GLY A 214 -17.40 11.83 -7.68
N SER A 215 -16.55 12.85 -7.69
CA SER A 215 -15.10 12.73 -7.70
C SER A 215 -14.43 13.35 -6.48
N GLU A 216 -13.25 12.87 -6.15
CA GLU A 216 -12.39 13.40 -5.10
C GLU A 216 -11.06 13.82 -5.71
N LEU A 217 -10.58 14.99 -5.33
CA LEU A 217 -9.29 15.55 -5.74
C LEU A 217 -8.45 15.85 -4.51
N ALA A 218 -7.16 15.55 -4.60
CA ALA A 218 -6.20 15.96 -3.59
C ALA A 218 -4.97 16.61 -4.22
N ALA A 219 -4.50 17.69 -3.60
CA ALA A 219 -3.25 18.34 -3.95
C ALA A 219 -2.32 18.32 -2.75
N THR A 220 -1.07 17.93 -2.98
CA THR A 220 -0.05 17.77 -1.93
C THR A 220 1.20 18.52 -2.31
N ALA A 221 1.82 19.19 -1.34
CA ALA A 221 3.15 19.77 -1.46
C ALA A 221 4.01 19.36 -0.26
N VAL A 222 5.23 18.90 -0.51
CA VAL A 222 6.18 18.49 0.54
C VAL A 222 7.48 19.27 0.40
N PHE A 223 7.96 19.73 1.54
CA PHE A 223 9.18 20.52 1.70
C PHE A 223 10.06 19.83 2.74
N GLN A 224 11.24 19.35 2.34
CA GLN A 224 12.15 18.65 3.23
C GLN A 224 13.55 19.25 3.12
N GLN A 225 14.24 19.36 4.25
CA GLN A 225 15.60 19.86 4.29
C GLN A 225 16.53 18.97 3.44
N GLY A 226 17.37 19.61 2.62
CA GLY A 226 18.28 18.92 1.70
C GLY A 226 17.61 18.32 0.47
N ARG A 227 16.32 18.61 0.24
CA ARG A 227 15.55 18.09 -0.89
C ARG A 227 14.85 19.18 -1.67
N ARG A 228 14.57 18.89 -2.94
CA ARG A 228 13.73 19.75 -3.76
C ARG A 228 12.25 19.54 -3.38
N PRO A 229 11.42 20.61 -3.43
CA PRO A 229 9.99 20.46 -3.20
C PRO A 229 9.37 19.45 -4.16
N ARG A 230 8.42 18.67 -3.64
CA ARG A 230 7.65 17.67 -4.40
C ARG A 230 6.18 18.03 -4.36
N TYR A 231 5.49 17.83 -5.47
CA TYR A 231 4.08 18.15 -5.61
C TYR A 231 3.33 16.93 -6.11
N GLY A 232 2.15 16.68 -5.56
CA GLY A 232 1.32 15.53 -5.87
C GLY A 232 -0.10 15.95 -6.18
N LEU A 233 -0.72 15.28 -7.13
CA LEU A 233 -2.15 15.37 -7.42
C LEU A 233 -2.72 13.96 -7.41
N ASP A 234 -3.80 13.75 -6.66
CA ASP A 234 -4.58 12.52 -6.68
C ASP A 234 -5.99 12.84 -7.18
N TRP A 235 -6.56 11.94 -7.96
CA TRP A 235 -7.93 12.02 -8.44
C TRP A 235 -8.59 10.66 -8.37
N GLY A 236 -9.82 10.62 -7.88
CA GLY A 236 -10.66 9.42 -7.86
C GLY A 236 -12.08 9.75 -8.31
N ILE A 237 -12.72 8.81 -9.02
CA ILE A 237 -14.13 8.94 -9.42
C ILE A 237 -14.81 7.58 -9.46
N GLY A 238 -16.04 7.53 -8.93
CA GLY A 238 -16.92 6.37 -9.07
C GLY A 238 -17.80 6.49 -10.30
N LEU A 239 -17.72 5.53 -11.22
CA LEU A 239 -18.55 5.40 -12.42
C LEU A 239 -19.35 4.08 -12.37
N GLY A 240 -20.49 4.10 -11.68
CA GLY A 240 -21.34 2.92 -11.51
C GLY A 240 -20.62 1.79 -10.74
N PRO A 241 -20.41 0.60 -11.34
CA PRO A 241 -19.68 -0.50 -10.69
C PRO A 241 -18.15 -0.33 -10.73
N LEU A 242 -17.65 0.72 -11.39
CA LEU A 242 -16.25 1.00 -11.61
C LEU A 242 -15.79 2.16 -10.73
N GLU A 243 -14.56 2.08 -10.27
CA GLU A 243 -13.85 3.14 -9.57
C GLU A 243 -12.55 3.38 -10.31
N LEU A 244 -12.36 4.61 -10.78
CA LEU A 244 -11.15 5.04 -11.47
C LEU A 244 -10.34 5.91 -10.53
N TYR A 245 -9.03 5.74 -10.56
CA TYR A 245 -8.10 6.57 -9.82
C TYR A 245 -6.87 6.89 -10.64
N ALA A 246 -6.28 8.05 -10.39
CA ALA A 246 -5.04 8.49 -10.97
C ALA A 246 -4.25 9.33 -9.97
N GLU A 247 -2.93 9.24 -10.06
CA GLU A 247 -1.99 10.03 -9.30
C GLU A 247 -0.92 10.60 -10.24
N ALA A 248 -0.48 11.82 -9.97
CA ALA A 248 0.66 12.43 -10.63
C ALA A 248 1.55 13.11 -9.60
N ALA A 249 2.86 12.88 -9.68
CA ALA A 249 3.85 13.51 -8.83
C ALA A 249 4.90 14.25 -9.65
N LEU A 250 5.13 15.52 -9.32
CA LEU A 250 6.21 16.33 -9.86
C LEU A 250 7.38 16.31 -8.87
N VAL A 251 8.50 15.73 -9.30
CA VAL A 251 9.75 15.65 -8.53
C VAL A 251 10.89 16.32 -9.28
N ARG A 252 11.92 16.77 -8.56
CA ARG A 252 13.13 17.39 -9.13
C ARG A 252 14.42 16.81 -8.56
N ASP A 253 14.27 15.80 -7.72
CA ASP A 253 15.34 15.05 -7.09
C ASP A 253 14.90 13.59 -6.93
N SER A 254 15.85 12.74 -6.59
CA SER A 254 15.62 11.34 -6.27
C SER A 254 16.30 11.01 -4.96
N ASP A 255 15.74 10.03 -4.26
CA ASP A 255 16.25 9.47 -3.02
C ASP A 255 17.18 8.27 -3.25
N VAL A 256 17.43 7.90 -4.51
CA VAL A 256 18.53 7.03 -4.95
C VAL A 256 19.42 7.74 -5.97
N LYS A 257 20.66 7.26 -6.06
CA LYS A 257 21.55 7.68 -7.14
C LYS A 257 21.03 7.16 -8.47
N HIS A 258 21.09 8.02 -9.47
CA HIS A 258 20.82 7.67 -10.86
C HIS A 258 22.13 7.43 -11.58
N TRP A 259 22.13 6.44 -12.45
CA TRP A 259 23.31 5.99 -13.17
C TRP A 259 23.08 6.06 -14.67
N LYS A 260 24.15 6.13 -15.44
CA LYS A 260 24.13 5.94 -16.89
C LYS A 260 25.33 5.13 -17.32
N ARG A 261 25.16 4.38 -18.40
CA ARG A 261 26.23 3.60 -19.01
C ARG A 261 27.00 4.53 -19.94
N THR A 262 28.31 4.57 -19.79
CA THR A 262 29.24 5.34 -20.61
C THR A 262 30.20 4.39 -21.32
N ALA A 263 31.02 4.91 -22.24
CA ALA A 263 32.05 4.09 -22.89
C ALA A 263 33.11 3.56 -21.91
N GLU A 264 33.28 4.23 -20.76
CA GLU A 264 34.28 3.92 -19.73
C GLU A 264 33.71 3.10 -18.57
N GLY A 265 32.39 2.80 -18.56
CA GLY A 265 31.72 2.06 -17.50
C GLY A 265 30.38 2.70 -17.10
N PHE A 266 30.24 3.03 -15.82
CA PHE A 266 29.04 3.65 -15.26
C PHE A 266 29.38 4.97 -14.58
N ALA A 267 28.54 5.97 -14.81
CA ALA A 267 28.67 7.29 -14.19
C ALA A 267 27.35 7.70 -13.56
N GLU A 268 27.41 8.51 -12.50
CA GLU A 268 26.22 9.12 -11.92
C GLU A 268 25.58 10.08 -12.93
N ASP A 269 24.25 10.01 -13.06
CA ASP A 269 23.46 10.86 -13.94
C ASP A 269 22.41 11.61 -13.13
N PRO A 270 22.78 12.75 -12.51
CA PRO A 270 21.84 13.50 -11.68
C PRO A 270 20.66 14.00 -12.51
N LEU A 271 19.48 14.04 -11.88
CA LEU A 271 18.25 14.40 -12.56
C LEU A 271 18.32 15.81 -13.17
N GLN A 272 18.15 15.90 -14.49
CA GLN A 272 18.19 17.16 -15.23
C GLN A 272 16.79 17.77 -15.33
N GLY A 273 16.31 18.34 -14.22
CA GLY A 273 15.06 19.10 -14.18
C GLY A 273 13.86 18.33 -13.61
N PRO A 274 12.63 18.84 -13.83
CA PRO A 274 11.43 18.23 -13.28
C PRO A 274 11.03 16.95 -14.02
N SER A 275 10.65 15.94 -13.25
CA SER A 275 10.11 14.67 -13.72
C SER A 275 8.69 14.47 -13.20
N VAL A 276 7.80 13.98 -14.07
CA VAL A 276 6.42 13.62 -13.70
C VAL A 276 6.31 12.10 -13.61
N LEU A 277 6.05 11.60 -12.41
CA LEU A 277 5.66 10.22 -12.17
C LEU A 277 4.15 10.15 -12.20
N ALA A 278 3.58 9.06 -12.69
CA ALA A 278 2.14 8.88 -12.73
C ALA A 278 1.75 7.44 -12.42
N SER A 279 0.68 7.24 -11.67
CA SER A 279 0.02 5.94 -11.54
C SER A 279 -1.47 6.10 -11.76
N GLY A 280 -2.14 5.01 -12.10
CA GLY A 280 -3.58 5.05 -12.25
C GLY A 280 -4.15 3.66 -12.47
N GLY A 281 -5.44 3.52 -12.22
CA GLY A 281 -6.08 2.24 -12.32
C GLY A 281 -7.58 2.31 -12.30
N ILE A 282 -8.15 1.13 -12.42
CA ILE A 282 -9.58 0.90 -12.37
C ILE A 282 -9.85 -0.32 -11.50
N THR A 283 -10.80 -0.18 -10.58
CA THR A 283 -11.35 -1.30 -9.80
C THR A 283 -12.82 -1.47 -10.16
N GLY A 284 -13.23 -2.69 -10.47
CA GLY A 284 -14.62 -3.03 -10.76
C GLY A 284 -15.11 -4.14 -9.82
N THR A 285 -16.32 -3.99 -9.28
CA THR A 285 -16.97 -5.05 -8.49
C THR A 285 -18.17 -5.60 -9.23
N PHE A 286 -18.19 -6.92 -9.42
CA PHE A 286 -19.21 -7.63 -10.18
C PHE A 286 -19.74 -8.84 -9.40
N ARG A 287 -20.94 -9.31 -9.75
CA ARG A 287 -21.45 -10.62 -9.32
C ARG A 287 -21.29 -11.60 -10.46
N VAL A 288 -20.72 -12.77 -10.19
CA VAL A 288 -20.54 -13.85 -11.16
C VAL A 288 -21.34 -15.06 -10.67
N ALA A 289 -22.18 -15.60 -11.56
CA ALA A 289 -23.06 -16.74 -11.27
C ALA A 289 -23.91 -16.57 -10.00
N ASP A 290 -24.32 -15.34 -9.68
CA ASP A 290 -25.12 -14.92 -8.51
C ASP A 290 -24.60 -15.29 -7.11
N VAL A 291 -23.47 -16.00 -7.03
CA VAL A 291 -22.89 -16.52 -5.79
C VAL A 291 -21.55 -15.86 -5.46
N PHE A 292 -20.78 -15.47 -6.48
CA PHE A 292 -19.44 -14.94 -6.30
C PHE A 292 -19.42 -13.42 -6.45
N ARG A 293 -18.92 -12.74 -5.42
CA ARG A 293 -18.45 -11.36 -5.54
C ARG A 293 -17.07 -11.39 -6.17
N SER A 294 -16.96 -10.78 -7.35
CA SER A 294 -15.73 -10.69 -8.11
C SER A 294 -15.22 -9.26 -8.09
N VAL A 295 -13.94 -9.08 -7.80
CA VAL A 295 -13.27 -7.77 -7.89
C VAL A 295 -12.18 -7.89 -8.94
N LEU A 296 -12.27 -7.07 -9.98
CA LEU A 296 -11.21 -6.89 -10.98
C LEU A 296 -10.49 -5.58 -10.68
N ARG A 297 -9.17 -5.60 -10.72
CA ARG A 297 -8.34 -4.39 -10.63
C ARG A 297 -7.30 -4.41 -11.74
N LEU A 298 -7.15 -3.28 -12.41
CA LEU A 298 -6.05 -3.01 -13.32
C LEU A 298 -5.37 -1.73 -12.84
N GLU A 299 -4.04 -1.73 -12.76
CA GLU A 299 -3.22 -0.59 -12.36
C GLU A 299 -2.03 -0.46 -13.31
N GLY A 300 -1.65 0.76 -13.63
CA GLY A 300 -0.47 1.09 -14.43
C GLY A 300 0.35 2.18 -13.75
N PHE A 301 1.64 2.17 -14.01
CA PHE A 301 2.59 3.10 -13.42
C PHE A 301 3.63 3.53 -14.45
N TYR A 302 3.93 4.83 -14.47
CA TYR A 302 4.97 5.47 -15.25
C TYR A 302 5.96 6.19 -14.33
N ASN A 303 7.23 5.85 -14.46
CA ASN A 303 8.34 6.38 -13.71
C ASN A 303 9.50 6.78 -14.63
N PRO A 304 9.62 8.05 -15.04
CA PRO A 304 10.76 8.50 -15.86
C PRO A 304 12.12 8.38 -15.15
N LEU A 305 12.12 8.15 -13.83
CA LEU A 305 13.36 7.92 -13.06
C LEU A 305 13.88 6.48 -13.23
N GLY A 306 13.09 5.58 -13.81
CA GLY A 306 13.50 4.20 -14.10
C GLY A 306 14.42 4.07 -15.31
N TYR A 307 14.90 2.85 -15.53
CA TYR A 307 15.81 2.45 -16.58
C TYR A 307 15.10 1.61 -17.63
N ASP A 308 15.43 1.87 -18.90
CA ASP A 308 15.05 1.06 -20.06
C ASP A 308 16.12 0.01 -20.44
N ASP A 309 17.34 0.14 -19.90
CA ASP A 309 18.43 -0.83 -20.06
C ASP A 309 18.46 -1.84 -18.90
N ARG A 310 18.04 -3.08 -19.15
CA ARG A 310 18.14 -4.20 -18.20
C ARG A 310 19.56 -4.47 -17.69
N GLY A 311 20.60 -4.10 -18.46
CA GLY A 311 21.99 -4.22 -18.04
C GLY A 311 22.35 -3.36 -16.83
N MET A 312 21.48 -2.41 -16.46
CA MET A 312 21.61 -1.63 -15.23
C MET A 312 21.26 -2.43 -13.98
N LEU A 313 20.48 -3.51 -14.07
CA LEU A 313 20.06 -4.29 -12.90
C LEU A 313 21.26 -4.79 -12.09
N THR A 314 22.25 -5.38 -12.77
CA THR A 314 23.47 -5.88 -12.12
C THR A 314 24.26 -4.76 -11.47
N TRP A 315 24.42 -3.62 -12.16
CA TRP A 315 25.11 -2.47 -11.60
C TRP A 315 24.41 -1.93 -10.34
N LEU A 316 23.10 -1.69 -10.42
CA LEU A 316 22.30 -1.16 -9.32
C LEU A 316 22.26 -2.08 -8.10
N GLN A 317 22.23 -3.40 -8.31
CA GLN A 317 22.36 -4.35 -7.21
C GLN A 317 23.75 -4.31 -6.58
N SER A 318 24.81 -4.14 -7.38
CA SER A 318 26.19 -4.03 -6.87
C SER A 318 26.46 -2.77 -6.06
N THR A 319 25.82 -1.64 -6.40
CA THR A 319 25.95 -0.39 -5.64
C THR A 319 24.97 -0.28 -4.48
N GLY A 320 23.96 -1.17 -4.41
CA GLY A 320 22.87 -1.10 -3.43
C GLY A 320 21.80 -0.05 -3.75
N ASP A 321 21.79 0.52 -4.96
CA ASP A 321 20.81 1.52 -5.40
C ASP A 321 19.56 0.90 -6.04
N TYR A 322 19.51 -0.43 -6.19
CA TYR A 322 18.36 -1.15 -6.74
C TYR A 322 17.10 -0.97 -5.89
N ARG A 323 15.98 -0.67 -6.55
CA ARG A 323 14.65 -0.57 -5.94
C ARG A 323 13.66 -1.51 -6.62
N PRO A 324 13.19 -2.55 -5.92
CA PRO A 324 12.18 -3.44 -6.45
C PRO A 324 10.92 -2.66 -6.84
N LEU A 325 10.33 -3.00 -8.00
CA LEU A 325 9.11 -2.42 -8.57
C LEU A 325 9.22 -0.96 -9.02
N TYR A 326 10.43 -0.38 -9.00
CA TYR A 326 10.72 0.98 -9.48
C TYR A 326 11.96 1.01 -10.38
N PHE A 327 12.46 -0.16 -10.81
CA PHE A 327 13.58 -0.28 -11.73
C PHE A 327 13.22 0.21 -13.13
N GLY A 328 12.16 -0.36 -13.74
CA GLY A 328 11.67 0.03 -15.05
C GLY A 328 10.91 1.36 -15.02
N ARG A 329 10.63 1.91 -16.19
CA ARG A 329 9.79 3.10 -16.34
C ARG A 329 8.31 2.76 -16.44
N TYR A 330 7.95 1.58 -16.92
CA TYR A 330 6.55 1.20 -17.12
C TYR A 330 6.23 -0.11 -16.41
N TYR A 331 5.21 -0.07 -15.57
CA TYR A 331 4.67 -1.26 -14.93
C TYR A 331 3.16 -1.38 -15.14
N GLY A 332 2.69 -2.62 -15.13
CA GLY A 332 1.27 -2.95 -15.13
C GLY A 332 0.97 -4.00 -14.07
N MET A 333 -0.23 -3.93 -13.49
CA MET A 333 -0.76 -4.96 -12.60
C MET A 333 -2.20 -5.29 -12.99
N ALA A 334 -2.53 -6.58 -13.00
CA ALA A 334 -3.89 -7.08 -13.04
C ALA A 334 -4.16 -7.95 -11.82
N GLN A 335 -5.33 -7.80 -11.22
CA GLN A 335 -5.75 -8.62 -10.08
C GLN A 335 -7.22 -9.00 -10.23
N VAL A 336 -7.53 -10.27 -9.96
CA VAL A 336 -8.89 -10.80 -9.88
C VAL A 336 -9.06 -11.48 -8.54
N SER A 337 -10.08 -11.08 -7.78
CA SER A 337 -10.48 -11.72 -6.53
C SER A 337 -11.88 -12.29 -6.66
N LEU A 338 -12.04 -13.54 -6.27
CA LEU A 338 -13.31 -14.26 -6.23
C LEU A 338 -13.59 -14.64 -4.78
N ALA A 339 -14.66 -14.10 -4.22
CA ALA A 339 -15.12 -14.39 -2.87
C ALA A 339 -16.60 -14.76 -2.88
N ARG A 340 -17.02 -15.66 -1.99
CA ARG A 340 -18.43 -15.91 -1.73
C ARG A 340 -18.94 -15.05 -0.58
N ARG A 341 -20.26 -15.11 -0.34
CA ARG A 341 -20.92 -14.27 0.68
C ARG A 341 -20.53 -14.65 2.12
N SER A 342 -20.24 -15.92 2.38
CA SER A 342 -19.82 -16.36 3.72
C SER A 342 -18.33 -16.10 3.94
N GLN A 343 -17.98 -15.53 5.10
CA GLN A 343 -16.58 -15.34 5.49
C GLN A 343 -15.83 -16.66 5.73
N TYR A 344 -16.55 -17.75 6.00
CA TYR A 344 -15.95 -19.09 6.18
C TYR A 344 -15.69 -19.80 4.86
N GLU A 345 -16.14 -19.26 3.74
CA GLU A 345 -15.85 -19.81 2.42
C GLU A 345 -14.51 -19.26 1.89
N PRO A 346 -13.76 -20.07 1.11
CA PRO A 346 -12.50 -19.63 0.55
C PRO A 346 -12.65 -18.43 -0.41
N THR A 347 -11.73 -17.49 -0.28
CA THR A 347 -11.46 -16.44 -1.26
C THR A 347 -10.21 -16.80 -2.04
N VAL A 348 -10.29 -16.70 -3.37
CA VAL A 348 -9.16 -16.88 -4.29
C VAL A 348 -8.82 -15.53 -4.90
N MET A 349 -7.54 -15.19 -4.94
CA MET A 349 -7.06 -13.98 -5.58
C MET A 349 -5.89 -14.32 -6.49
N ALA A 350 -5.97 -13.95 -7.76
CA ALA A 350 -4.87 -14.04 -8.70
C ALA A 350 -4.37 -12.62 -9.00
N THR A 351 -3.06 -12.41 -8.91
CA THR A 351 -2.39 -11.15 -9.22
C THR A 351 -1.28 -11.42 -10.24
N ALA A 352 -1.17 -10.57 -11.25
CA ALA A 352 -0.04 -10.51 -12.16
C ALA A 352 0.51 -9.09 -12.12
N LEU A 353 1.81 -8.95 -11.89
CA LEU A 353 2.55 -7.70 -11.91
C LEU A 353 3.63 -7.81 -12.98
N MET A 354 3.78 -6.81 -13.84
CA MET A 354 4.70 -6.86 -14.98
C MET A 354 5.54 -5.58 -15.06
N ASN A 355 6.84 -5.74 -15.32
CA ASN A 355 7.69 -4.70 -15.85
C ASN A 355 7.58 -4.78 -17.38
N VAL A 356 7.01 -3.76 -17.99
CA VAL A 356 6.62 -3.79 -19.40
C VAL A 356 7.85 -3.70 -20.31
N GLU A 357 8.89 -3.01 -19.86
CA GLU A 357 10.10 -2.75 -20.66
C GLU A 357 10.99 -4.00 -20.78
N ASP A 358 11.22 -4.72 -19.69
CA ASP A 358 12.03 -5.95 -19.70
C ASP A 358 11.21 -7.23 -19.94
N ARG A 359 9.89 -7.11 -20.07
CA ARG A 359 8.93 -8.19 -20.32
C ARG A 359 8.96 -9.30 -19.28
N THR A 360 9.36 -8.99 -18.05
CA THR A 360 9.26 -9.90 -16.93
C THR A 360 8.01 -9.64 -16.12
N ALA A 361 7.49 -10.68 -15.49
CA ALA A 361 6.30 -10.58 -14.64
C ALA A 361 6.40 -11.46 -13.41
N LEU A 362 5.66 -11.10 -12.36
CA LEU A 362 5.43 -11.88 -11.15
C LEU A 362 3.95 -12.23 -11.08
N GLY A 363 3.62 -13.51 -11.16
CA GLY A 363 2.26 -14.00 -10.94
C GLY A 363 2.13 -14.60 -9.55
N ARG A 364 1.00 -14.34 -8.88
CA ARG A 364 0.70 -14.84 -7.54
C ARG A 364 -0.75 -15.27 -7.44
N VAL A 365 -0.98 -16.44 -6.84
CA VAL A 365 -2.33 -16.91 -6.47
C VAL A 365 -2.38 -17.08 -4.96
N ASP A 366 -3.29 -16.36 -4.32
CA ASP A 366 -3.57 -16.44 -2.90
C ASP A 366 -4.92 -17.16 -2.67
N PHE A 367 -4.94 -18.03 -1.67
CA PHE A 367 -6.12 -18.65 -1.11
C PHE A 367 -6.27 -18.20 0.34
N SER A 368 -7.45 -17.81 0.78
CA SER A 368 -7.68 -17.43 2.17
C SER A 368 -9.05 -17.85 2.66
N MET A 369 -9.14 -18.23 3.93
CA MET A 369 -10.41 -18.55 4.58
C MET A 369 -10.32 -18.27 6.09
N TYR A 370 -11.47 -18.02 6.71
CA TYR A 370 -11.57 -18.02 8.16
C TYR A 370 -11.69 -19.46 8.65
N ALA A 371 -10.71 -19.93 9.41
CA ALA A 371 -10.76 -21.23 10.08
C ALA A 371 -11.60 -21.15 11.36
N LEU A 372 -11.51 -20.02 12.07
CA LEU A 372 -12.35 -19.65 13.22
C LEU A 372 -12.71 -18.16 13.10
N ARG A 373 -13.57 -17.66 13.99
CA ARG A 373 -14.03 -16.25 13.99
C ARG A 373 -12.88 -15.24 13.86
N ASP A 374 -11.79 -15.48 14.59
CA ASP A 374 -10.65 -14.57 14.66
C ASP A 374 -9.35 -15.17 14.08
N VAL A 375 -9.45 -16.32 13.42
CA VAL A 375 -8.31 -17.03 12.83
C VAL A 375 -8.49 -17.15 11.32
N ILE A 376 -7.59 -16.52 10.57
CA ILE A 376 -7.53 -16.62 9.11
C ILE A 376 -6.32 -17.44 8.73
N VAL A 377 -6.55 -18.38 7.82
CA VAL A 377 -5.51 -19.16 7.17
C VAL A 377 -5.36 -18.65 5.73
N ARG A 378 -4.11 -18.51 5.28
CA ARG A 378 -3.81 -18.15 3.90
C ARG A 378 -2.74 -19.08 3.33
N CYS A 379 -2.87 -19.39 2.05
CA CYS A 379 -1.83 -20.05 1.28
C CYS A 379 -1.56 -19.19 0.05
N PHE A 380 -0.33 -19.18 -0.44
CA PHE A 380 -0.04 -18.56 -1.72
C PHE A 380 1.02 -19.34 -2.50
N VAL A 381 0.96 -19.20 -3.81
CA VAL A 381 2.02 -19.60 -4.73
C VAL A 381 2.30 -18.41 -5.64
N GLU A 382 3.57 -18.08 -5.76
CA GLU A 382 4.08 -16.96 -6.53
C GLU A 382 5.20 -17.47 -7.44
N MET A 383 5.25 -16.99 -8.67
CA MET A 383 6.19 -17.42 -9.69
C MET A 383 6.59 -16.24 -10.57
N PRO A 384 7.88 -16.03 -10.82
CA PRO A 384 8.34 -15.11 -11.85
C PRO A 384 8.29 -15.75 -13.24
N PHE A 385 8.01 -14.93 -14.26
CA PHE A 385 7.90 -15.30 -15.67
C PHE A 385 8.62 -14.26 -16.54
N GLY A 386 8.87 -14.61 -17.81
CA GLY A 386 9.52 -13.72 -18.79
C GLY A 386 10.96 -14.09 -19.12
N GLU A 387 11.68 -13.12 -19.71
CA GLU A 387 13.09 -13.24 -20.12
C GLU A 387 14.03 -13.27 -18.91
N ARG A 388 15.14 -14.01 -18.99
CA ARG A 388 16.18 -13.98 -17.96
C ARG A 388 16.98 -12.67 -18.02
N GLY A 389 17.51 -12.25 -16.87
CA GLY A 389 18.23 -10.98 -16.74
C GLY A 389 17.31 -9.76 -16.65
N GLY A 390 15.98 -9.94 -16.60
CA GLY A 390 15.04 -8.88 -16.22
C GLY A 390 14.76 -8.88 -14.72
N GLU A 391 13.99 -7.90 -14.24
CA GLU A 391 13.78 -7.61 -12.83
C GLU A 391 13.21 -8.79 -12.04
N PHE A 392 12.16 -9.45 -12.54
CA PHE A 392 11.57 -10.61 -11.84
C PHE A 392 12.33 -11.91 -12.10
N ARG A 393 13.21 -11.94 -13.10
CA ARG A 393 14.04 -13.09 -13.47
C ARG A 393 15.51 -12.72 -13.48
N PHE A 394 15.93 -12.10 -12.39
CA PHE A 394 17.27 -11.52 -12.30
C PHE A 394 18.34 -12.60 -12.45
N GLU A 395 19.33 -12.28 -13.27
CA GLU A 395 20.54 -13.07 -13.49
C GLU A 395 21.69 -12.07 -13.58
N PRO A 396 22.68 -12.12 -12.67
CA PRO A 396 23.80 -11.18 -12.68
C PRO A 396 24.60 -11.30 -13.97
N ASP A 397 24.95 -10.17 -14.59
CA ASP A 397 25.89 -10.12 -15.69
C ASP A 397 27.32 -9.90 -15.16
N PRO A 398 28.19 -10.93 -15.17
CA PRO A 398 29.55 -10.81 -14.64
C PRO A 398 30.43 -9.84 -15.45
N SER A 399 30.02 -9.45 -16.66
CA SER A 399 30.72 -8.40 -17.42
C SER A 399 30.45 -6.99 -16.91
N VAL A 400 29.41 -6.82 -16.08
CA VAL A 400 28.99 -5.52 -15.51
C VAL A 400 29.56 -5.34 -14.10
N ALA A 401 29.37 -6.31 -13.22
CA ALA A 401 29.89 -6.27 -11.86
C ALA A 401 30.08 -7.69 -11.32
N ASP A 402 31.08 -7.88 -10.46
CA ASP A 402 31.29 -9.13 -9.73
C ASP A 402 30.29 -9.22 -8.58
N LEU A 403 29.14 -9.81 -8.88
CA LEU A 403 28.14 -10.19 -7.87
C LEU A 403 28.24 -11.70 -7.63
N PRO A 404 28.05 -12.17 -6.38
CA PRO A 404 27.91 -13.59 -6.14
C PRO A 404 26.76 -14.11 -7.01
N ALA A 405 27.00 -15.23 -7.68
CA ALA A 405 26.02 -15.83 -8.56
C ALA A 405 24.72 -16.06 -7.79
N SER A 406 23.67 -15.33 -8.15
CA SER A 406 22.36 -15.46 -7.52
C SER A 406 21.56 -16.54 -8.24
N GLY A 407 20.88 -17.38 -7.47
CA GLY A 407 20.02 -18.40 -8.06
C GLY A 407 18.86 -17.75 -8.80
N LEU A 408 18.50 -18.28 -9.98
CA LEU A 408 17.35 -17.80 -10.74
C LEU A 408 16.07 -18.16 -10.00
N ALA A 409 15.33 -17.17 -9.49
CA ALA A 409 14.08 -17.40 -8.79
C ALA A 409 13.10 -18.21 -9.65
N LEU A 410 12.54 -19.29 -9.09
CA LEU A 410 11.59 -20.18 -9.77
C LEU A 410 10.18 -20.05 -9.20
N PHE A 411 10.07 -20.03 -7.87
CA PHE A 411 8.79 -19.89 -7.18
C PHE A 411 9.00 -19.48 -5.72
N ARG A 412 7.92 -19.00 -5.13
CA ARG A 412 7.75 -18.82 -3.69
C ARG A 412 6.38 -19.36 -3.30
N ALA A 413 6.32 -20.21 -2.31
CA ALA A 413 5.07 -20.72 -1.78
C ALA A 413 5.02 -20.51 -0.28
N GLY A 414 3.85 -20.18 0.24
CA GLY A 414 3.72 -19.95 1.68
C GLY A 414 2.37 -20.31 2.23
N PHE A 415 2.37 -20.58 3.53
CA PHE A 415 1.22 -20.82 4.36
C PHE A 415 1.30 -19.85 5.53
N SER A 416 0.20 -19.22 5.91
CA SER A 416 0.18 -18.33 7.05
C SER A 416 -1.10 -18.42 7.86
N VAL A 417 -0.94 -18.16 9.16
CA VAL A 417 -2.01 -18.06 10.14
C VAL A 417 -1.99 -16.65 10.69
N ARG A 418 -3.17 -16.03 10.75
CA ARG A 418 -3.37 -14.71 11.34
C ARG A 418 -4.45 -14.81 12.40
N ILE A 419 -4.12 -14.42 13.62
CA ILE A 419 -5.02 -14.39 14.77
C ILE A 419 -5.20 -12.94 15.19
N ARG A 420 -6.44 -12.47 15.27
CA ARG A 420 -6.76 -11.21 15.94
C ARG A 420 -6.88 -11.47 17.44
N LEU A 421 -6.18 -10.67 18.24
CA LEU A 421 -6.17 -10.75 19.70
C LEU A 421 -7.09 -9.69 20.31
#